data_AF-A0A314ZPR7-F1
#
_entry.id   AF-A0A314ZPR7-F1
#
_cell.length_a   1.000
_cell.length_b   1.000
_cell.length_c   1.000
_cell.angle_alpha   90.00
_cell.angle_beta   90.00
_cell.angle_gamma   90.00
#
_symmetry.space_group_name_H-M   'P 1'
#
loop_
_entity.id
_entity.type
_entity.pdbx_description
1 polymer ?
#
loop_
_entity_poly.entity_id
_entity_poly.type
_entity_poly.pdbx_seq_one_letter_code
_entity_poly.pdbx_strand_id
1 'polypeptide(L)'
;MGGASIDNDCLDILPEDLLQSLREKERKAIEERNPAISEAKRRRQMISSLPKLFNMIHFLLQSMNRSVITKEELVHKLIWTNFDIVDRKEVQEQLKLLLELVPDWISEKQLSSEADLIMIHINKMSDPESIRARLEEAK
;
A
#
# COMPACT_ATOMS: atom_id res chain seq x y z
N MET A 1 -36.34 -28.40 -13.14
CA MET A 1 -35.09 -29.05 -13.60
C MET A 1 -34.89 -28.59 -15.04
N GLY A 2 -33.88 -27.78 -15.31
CA GLY A 2 -33.66 -27.18 -16.62
C GLY A 2 -32.32 -26.46 -16.60
N GLY A 3 -31.25 -27.24 -16.68
CA GLY A 3 -29.91 -26.69 -16.86
C GLY A 3 -29.83 -26.07 -18.25
N ALA A 4 -29.62 -24.75 -18.29
CA ALA A 4 -29.24 -24.09 -19.52
C ALA A 4 -27.86 -24.64 -19.90
N SER A 5 -27.84 -25.53 -20.90
CA SER A 5 -26.63 -25.93 -21.60
C SER A 5 -26.09 -24.68 -22.27
N ILE A 6 -25.01 -24.13 -21.72
CA ILE A 6 -24.28 -23.03 -22.35
C ILE A 6 -23.65 -23.65 -23.60
N ASP A 7 -24.13 -23.23 -24.76
CA ASP A 7 -23.64 -23.64 -26.07
C ASP A 7 -22.11 -23.57 -26.10
N ASN A 8 -21.47 -24.72 -26.27
CA ASN A 8 -20.05 -24.82 -26.59
C ASN A 8 -19.78 -24.39 -28.05
N ASP A 9 -20.83 -24.15 -28.84
CA ASP A 9 -20.77 -23.83 -30.27
C ASP A 9 -20.15 -22.45 -30.60
N CYS A 10 -19.84 -21.61 -29.59
CA CYS A 10 -19.17 -20.33 -29.80
C CYS A 10 -17.64 -20.40 -29.58
N LEU A 11 -17.15 -21.47 -28.94
CA LEU A 11 -15.72 -21.59 -28.59
C LEU A 11 -14.87 -22.04 -29.78
N ASP A 12 -15.44 -22.79 -30.72
CA ASP A 12 -14.73 -23.32 -31.90
C ASP A 12 -14.36 -22.25 -32.96
N ILE A 13 -14.84 -21.01 -32.78
CA ILE A 13 -14.57 -19.87 -33.66
C ILE A 13 -13.22 -19.20 -33.30
N LEU A 14 -12.76 -19.36 -32.07
CA LEU A 14 -11.55 -18.72 -31.58
C LEU A 14 -10.34 -19.64 -31.73
N PRO A 15 -9.18 -19.11 -32.19
CA PRO A 15 -7.91 -19.83 -32.16
C PRO A 15 -7.61 -20.41 -30.77
N GLU A 16 -7.06 -21.62 -30.71
CA GLU A 16 -6.73 -22.35 -29.48
C GLU A 16 -5.94 -21.50 -28.46
N ASP A 17 -5.00 -20.68 -28.94
CA ASP A 17 -4.17 -19.79 -28.11
C ASP A 17 -5.01 -18.72 -27.39
N LEU A 18 -6.04 -18.19 -28.07
CA LEU A 18 -6.95 -17.20 -27.48
C LEU A 18 -7.89 -17.87 -26.48
N LEU A 19 -8.38 -19.07 -26.75
CA LEU A 19 -9.19 -19.86 -25.81
C LEU A 19 -8.40 -20.18 -24.53
N GLN A 20 -7.14 -20.60 -24.67
CA GLN A 20 -6.26 -20.87 -23.53
C GLN A 20 -6.00 -19.61 -22.72
N SER A 21 -5.69 -18.49 -23.38
CA SER A 21 -5.53 -17.18 -22.73
C SER A 21 -6.81 -16.73 -22.01
N LEU A 22 -8.00 -16.98 -22.58
CA LEU A 22 -9.28 -16.60 -21.96
C LEU A 22 -9.58 -17.42 -20.71
N ARG A 23 -9.41 -18.75 -20.77
CA ARG A 23 -9.57 -19.63 -19.59
C ARG A 23 -8.58 -19.28 -18.50
N GLU A 24 -7.34 -18.95 -18.85
CA GLU A 24 -6.34 -18.54 -17.86
C GLU A 24 -6.73 -17.21 -17.20
N LYS A 25 -7.23 -16.24 -17.97
CA LYS A 25 -7.73 -14.96 -17.46
C LYS A 25 -8.97 -15.14 -16.57
N GLU A 26 -9.91 -16.00 -16.94
CA GLU A 26 -11.09 -16.32 -16.12
C GLU A 26 -10.71 -17.01 -14.83
N ARG A 27 -9.80 -17.99 -14.88
CA ARG A 27 -9.28 -18.65 -13.67
C ARG A 27 -8.61 -17.65 -12.73
N LYS A 28 -7.75 -16.76 -13.26
CA LYS A 28 -7.13 -15.66 -12.49
C LYS A 28 -8.19 -14.73 -11.90
N ALA A 29 -9.21 -14.34 -12.65
CA ALA A 29 -10.27 -13.45 -12.16
C ALA A 29 -11.11 -14.09 -11.04
N ILE A 30 -11.37 -15.40 -11.11
CA ILE A 30 -12.08 -16.15 -10.07
C ILE A 30 -11.22 -16.28 -8.80
N GLU A 31 -9.92 -16.51 -8.96
CA GLU A 31 -8.97 -16.59 -7.85
C GLU A 31 -8.76 -15.22 -7.17
N GLU A 32 -8.70 -14.14 -7.95
CA GLU A 32 -8.64 -12.75 -7.45
C GLU A 32 -9.93 -12.31 -6.73
N ARG A 33 -11.06 -12.98 -6.98
CA ARG A 33 -12.32 -12.75 -6.28
C ARG A 33 -12.33 -13.35 -4.87
N ASN A 34 -11.33 -14.17 -4.51
CA ASN A 34 -11.16 -14.62 -3.14
C ASN A 34 -10.68 -13.45 -2.26
N PRO A 35 -11.46 -13.02 -1.26
CA PRO A 35 -11.13 -11.85 -0.44
C PRO A 35 -9.77 -11.98 0.25
N ALA A 36 -9.37 -13.18 0.65
CA ALA A 36 -8.06 -13.42 1.28
C ALA A 36 -6.88 -13.24 0.30
N ILE A 37 -7.06 -13.60 -0.97
CA ILE A 37 -6.04 -13.48 -2.02
C ILE A 37 -5.91 -12.00 -2.44
N SER A 38 -7.04 -11.32 -2.59
CA SER A 38 -7.09 -9.87 -2.86
C SER A 38 -6.43 -9.06 -1.74
N GLU A 39 -6.72 -9.38 -0.48
CA GLU A 39 -6.12 -8.71 0.68
C GLU A 39 -4.61 -8.96 0.79
N ALA A 40 -4.16 -10.21 0.59
CA ALA A 40 -2.74 -10.54 0.59
C ALA A 40 -1.97 -9.83 -0.54
N LYS A 41 -2.54 -9.75 -1.75
CA LYS A 41 -1.98 -9.01 -2.88
C LYS A 41 -1.88 -7.52 -2.57
N ARG A 42 -2.94 -6.93 -2.00
CA ARG A 42 -2.98 -5.53 -1.56
C ARG A 42 -1.91 -5.26 -0.50
N ARG A 43 -1.75 -6.14 0.49
CA ARG A 43 -0.72 -5.99 1.53
C ARG A 43 0.69 -6.04 0.94
N ARG A 44 0.97 -6.97 0.00
CA ARG A 44 2.26 -7.03 -0.70
C ARG A 44 2.55 -5.75 -1.50
N GLN A 45 1.56 -5.23 -2.22
CA GLN A 45 1.69 -3.96 -2.94
C GLN A 45 1.98 -2.79 -1.98
N MET A 46 1.30 -2.74 -0.83
CA MET A 46 1.57 -1.74 0.20
C MET A 46 2.98 -1.85 0.77
N ILE A 47 3.46 -3.07 1.06
CA ILE A 47 4.83 -3.24 1.57
C ILE A 47 5.86 -2.82 0.50
N SER A 48 5.64 -3.20 -0.75
CA SER A 48 6.53 -2.85 -1.86
C SER A 48 6.66 -1.33 -2.12
N SER A 49 5.71 -0.53 -1.63
CA SER A 49 5.70 0.93 -1.76
C SER A 49 6.24 1.66 -0.52
N LEU A 50 6.51 0.96 0.58
CA LEU A 50 7.06 1.57 1.80
C LEU A 50 8.42 2.23 1.63
N PRO A 51 9.39 1.69 0.86
CA PRO A 51 10.67 2.38 0.63
C PRO A 51 10.48 3.74 -0.05
N LYS A 52 9.55 3.82 -1.02
CA LYS A 52 9.17 5.09 -1.68
C LYS A 52 8.54 6.04 -0.67
N LEU A 53 7.60 5.55 0.15
CA LEU A 53 6.95 6.35 1.18
C LEU A 53 7.93 6.89 2.23
N PHE A 54 8.83 6.04 2.72
CA PHE A 54 9.92 6.41 3.63
C PHE A 54 10.72 7.60 3.08
N ASN A 55 11.19 7.49 1.83
CA ASN A 55 11.97 8.55 1.19
C ASN A 55 11.18 9.86 1.12
N MET A 56 9.90 9.80 0.76
CA MET A 56 9.07 11.01 0.70
C MET A 56 8.90 11.68 2.05
N ILE A 57 8.61 10.91 3.11
CA ILE A 57 8.49 11.44 4.47
C ILE A 57 9.84 12.03 4.92
N HIS A 58 10.94 11.32 4.66
CA HIS A 58 12.28 11.75 5.01
C HIS A 58 12.64 13.08 4.34
N PHE A 59 12.45 13.20 3.02
CA PHE A 59 12.72 14.44 2.28
C PHE A 59 11.77 15.58 2.65
N LEU A 60 10.49 15.29 2.87
CA LEU A 60 9.50 16.29 3.30
C LEU A 60 9.92 16.94 4.62
N LEU A 61 10.26 16.13 5.62
CA LEU A 61 10.64 16.64 6.93
C LEU A 61 12.04 17.27 6.94
N GLN A 62 12.97 16.74 6.13
CA GLN A 62 14.29 17.35 5.92
C GLN A 62 14.16 18.74 5.30
N SER A 63 13.37 18.90 4.24
CA SER A 63 13.16 20.18 3.56
C SER A 63 12.47 21.23 4.45
N MET A 64 11.55 20.78 5.32
CA MET A 64 10.90 21.65 6.32
C MET A 64 11.77 21.90 7.56
N ASN A 65 12.92 21.23 7.66
CA ASN A 65 13.76 21.15 8.86
C ASN A 65 13.00 20.75 10.14
N ARG A 66 11.96 19.91 10.02
CA ARG A 66 11.16 19.42 11.15
C ARG A 66 11.45 17.95 11.44
N SER A 67 11.20 17.51 12.67
CA SER A 67 11.20 16.09 13.07
C SER A 67 9.84 15.65 13.62
N VAL A 68 8.88 16.57 13.72
CA VAL A 68 7.56 16.34 14.28
C VAL A 68 6.54 17.02 13.37
N ILE A 69 5.44 16.32 13.11
CA ILE A 69 4.34 16.79 12.26
C ILE A 69 3.03 16.13 12.73
N THR A 70 1.89 16.77 12.55
CA THR A 70 0.61 16.10 12.86
C THR A 70 0.35 15.01 11.82
N LYS A 71 -0.31 13.92 12.22
CA LYS A 71 -0.68 12.83 11.31
C LYS A 71 -1.53 13.33 10.14
N GLU A 72 -2.43 14.27 10.41
CA GLU A 72 -3.27 14.88 9.37
C GLU A 72 -2.47 15.72 8.37
N GLU A 73 -1.57 16.58 8.87
CA GLU A 73 -0.73 17.40 7.99
C GLU A 73 0.19 16.53 7.13
N LEU A 74 0.75 15.47 7.70
CA LEU A 74 1.60 14.52 6.97
C LEU A 74 0.81 13.83 5.84
N VAL A 75 -0.37 13.31 6.15
CA VAL A 75 -1.24 12.64 5.19
C VAL A 75 -1.63 13.60 4.06
N HIS A 76 -2.08 14.81 4.39
CA HIS A 76 -2.45 15.81 3.40
C HIS A 76 -1.27 16.18 2.48
N LYS A 77 -0.07 16.37 3.04
CA LYS A 77 1.15 16.65 2.27
C LYS A 77 1.53 15.47 1.38
N LEU A 78 1.46 14.24 1.88
CA LEU A 78 1.79 13.05 1.08
C LEU A 78 0.85 12.88 -0.10
N ILE A 79 -0.46 13.10 0.08
CA ILE A 79 -1.45 13.08 -1.02
C ILE A 79 -1.13 14.19 -2.03
N TRP A 80 -0.89 15.42 -1.57
CA TRP A 80 -0.61 16.55 -2.45
C TRP A 80 0.70 16.40 -3.25
N THR A 81 1.71 15.77 -2.65
CA THR A 81 3.04 15.62 -3.25
C THR A 81 3.14 14.38 -4.16
N ASN A 82 2.18 13.45 -4.10
CA ASN A 82 2.16 12.24 -4.90
C ASN A 82 1.17 12.30 -6.05
N PHE A 83 1.64 11.97 -7.26
CA PHE A 83 0.76 11.74 -8.42
C PHE A 83 0.19 10.30 -8.49
N ASP A 84 0.72 9.40 -7.65
CA ASP A 84 0.47 7.94 -7.69
C ASP A 84 -0.41 7.46 -6.51
N ILE A 85 -0.57 8.28 -5.47
CA ILE A 85 -1.38 7.97 -4.29
C ILE A 85 -2.70 8.72 -4.40
N VAL A 86 -3.80 7.99 -4.56
CA VAL A 86 -5.12 8.56 -4.83
C VAL A 86 -6.02 8.59 -3.58
N ASP A 87 -5.72 7.79 -2.54
CA ASP A 87 -6.60 7.62 -1.37
C ASP A 87 -5.91 7.92 -0.03
N ARG A 88 -6.59 8.71 0.82
CA ARG A 88 -6.21 9.00 2.22
C ARG A 88 -6.07 7.72 3.05
N LYS A 89 -6.95 6.75 2.82
CA LYS A 89 -6.95 5.48 3.57
C LYS A 89 -5.67 4.69 3.29
N GLU A 90 -5.22 4.68 2.04
CA GLU A 90 -3.99 3.99 1.63
C GLU A 90 -2.76 4.55 2.34
N VAL A 91 -2.62 5.88 2.40
CA VAL A 91 -1.51 6.53 3.12
C VAL A 91 -1.53 6.16 4.60
N GLN A 92 -2.70 6.17 5.23
CA GLN A 92 -2.83 5.84 6.65
C GLN A 92 -2.43 4.39 6.94
N GLU A 93 -2.79 3.45 6.06
CA GLU A 93 -2.41 2.04 6.19
C GLU A 93 -0.91 1.84 5.99
N GLN A 94 -0.30 2.50 4.99
CA GLN A 94 1.15 2.45 4.80
C GLN A 94 1.93 3.08 5.96
N LEU A 95 1.43 4.19 6.53
CA LEU A 95 2.00 4.80 7.73
C LEU A 95 1.94 3.85 8.93
N LYS A 96 0.84 3.09 9.08
CA LYS A 96 0.73 2.06 10.12
C LYS A 96 1.78 0.96 9.93
N LEU A 97 2.00 0.49 8.70
CA LEU A 97 3.04 -0.50 8.42
C LEU A 97 4.46 0.04 8.72
N LEU A 98 4.74 1.32 8.46
CA LEU A 98 6.01 1.94 8.83
C LEU A 98 6.21 1.96 10.36
N LEU A 99 5.16 2.30 11.12
CA LEU A 99 5.19 2.25 12.59
C LEU A 99 5.45 0.82 13.11
N GLU A 100 4.95 -0.20 12.42
CA GLU A 100 5.16 -1.61 12.78
C GLU A 100 6.58 -2.10 12.43
N LEU A 101 7.08 -1.77 11.24
CA LEU A 101 8.34 -2.30 10.72
C LEU A 101 9.57 -1.55 11.21
N VAL A 102 9.48 -0.24 11.41
CA VAL A 102 10.61 0.66 11.72
C VAL A 102 10.29 1.61 12.89
N PRO A 103 9.89 1.08 14.06
CA PRO A 103 9.48 1.88 15.23
C PRO A 103 10.61 2.73 15.82
N ASP A 104 11.87 2.38 15.52
CA ASP A 104 13.07 3.13 15.89
C ASP A 104 13.25 4.42 15.09
N TRP A 105 12.65 4.50 13.90
CA TRP A 105 12.67 5.68 13.04
C TRP A 105 11.44 6.55 13.20
N ILE A 106 10.25 5.93 13.24
CA ILE A 106 8.97 6.64 13.30
C ILE A 106 8.16 6.20 14.52
N SER A 107 7.57 7.16 15.21
CA SER A 107 6.70 6.90 16.36
C SER A 107 5.47 7.81 16.37
N GLU A 108 4.40 7.31 16.97
CA GLU A 108 3.14 8.02 17.12
C GLU A 108 2.97 8.46 18.58
N LYS A 109 2.61 9.73 18.79
CA LYS A 109 2.33 10.28 20.12
C LYS A 109 1.01 11.03 20.13
N GLN A 110 0.11 10.60 20.99
CA GLN A 110 -1.14 11.31 21.25
C GLN A 110 -0.85 12.52 22.16
N LEU A 111 -1.24 13.72 21.70
CA LEU A 111 -0.99 14.96 22.45
C LEU A 111 -2.12 15.29 23.43
N SER A 112 -3.36 14.98 23.06
CA SER A 112 -4.53 15.15 23.91
C SER A 112 -5.58 14.09 23.60
N SER A 113 -6.16 13.51 24.65
CA SER A 113 -7.28 12.57 24.53
C SER A 113 -8.59 13.24 24.12
N GLU A 114 -8.70 14.57 24.32
CA GLU A 114 -9.93 15.34 24.01
C GLU A 114 -10.00 15.79 22.55
N ALA A 115 -8.85 16.03 21.92
CA ALA A 115 -8.78 16.60 20.57
C ALA A 115 -8.39 15.59 19.48
N ASP A 116 -8.27 14.30 19.84
CA ASP A 116 -7.78 13.20 18.98
C ASP A 116 -6.54 13.58 18.15
N LEU A 117 -5.66 14.39 18.75
CA LEU A 117 -4.59 15.06 18.03
C LEU A 117 -3.33 14.21 18.11
N ILE A 118 -3.00 13.59 16.99
CA ILE A 118 -1.89 12.64 16.86
C ILE A 118 -0.69 13.32 16.20
N MET A 119 0.46 13.24 16.84
CA MET A 119 1.76 13.68 16.35
C MET A 119 2.58 12.48 15.86
N ILE A 120 3.20 12.64 14.70
CA ILE A 120 4.22 11.73 14.18
C ILE A 120 5.59 12.33 14.48
N HIS A 121 6.43 11.54 15.15
CA HIS A 121 7.80 11.89 15.49
C HIS A 121 8.77 11.03 14.68
N ILE A 122 9.73 11.69 14.03
CA ILE A 122 10.81 11.06 13.28
C ILE A 122 12.13 11.24 14.00
N ASN A 123 12.82 10.12 14.23
CA ASN A 123 14.17 10.12 14.75
C ASN A 123 15.17 10.45 13.64
N LYS A 124 15.71 11.67 13.65
CA LYS A 124 16.73 12.13 12.70
C LYS A 124 18.09 11.44 12.88
N MET A 125 18.31 10.76 14.00
CA MET A 125 19.57 10.05 14.28
C MET A 125 19.58 8.63 13.69
N SER A 126 18.44 8.11 13.26
CA SER A 126 18.36 6.79 12.62
C SER A 126 19.05 6.83 11.25
N ASP A 127 19.81 5.78 10.95
CA ASP A 127 20.49 5.65 9.67
C ASP A 127 19.49 5.36 8.54
N PRO A 128 19.30 6.26 7.56
CA PRO A 128 18.28 6.08 6.53
C PRO A 128 18.54 4.88 5.63
N GLU A 129 19.80 4.46 5.46
CA GLU A 129 20.14 3.32 4.61
C GLU A 129 19.78 1.99 5.27
N SER A 130 20.04 1.86 6.57
CA SER A 130 19.57 0.74 7.38
C SER A 130 18.04 0.61 7.38
N ILE A 131 17.32 1.74 7.46
CA ILE A 131 15.85 1.74 7.38
C ILE A 131 15.37 1.28 6.00
N ARG A 132 15.99 1.76 4.90
CA ARG A 132 15.64 1.28 3.56
C ARG A 132 15.88 -0.21 3.38
N ALA A 133 17.03 -0.72 3.83
CA ALA A 133 17.37 -2.14 3.73
C ALA A 133 16.30 -3.02 4.41
N ARG A 134 15.87 -2.64 5.62
CA ARG A 134 14.80 -3.35 6.35
C ARG A 134 13.45 -3.31 5.63
N LEU A 135 13.12 -2.18 4.98
CA LEU A 135 11.88 -2.07 4.21
C LEU A 135 11.92 -2.87 2.90
N GLU A 136 13.08 -2.99 2.26
CA GLU A 136 13.27 -3.86 1.09
C GLU A 136 13.26 -5.34 1.45
N GLU A 137 13.81 -5.74 2.61
CA GLU A 137 13.73 -7.12 3.12
C GLU A 137 12.29 -7.55 3.43
N ALA A 138 11.41 -6.61 3.77
CA ALA A 138 10.02 -6.89 4.11
C ALA A 138 9.11 -7.12 2.87
N LYS A 139 9.57 -6.76 1.67
CA LYS A 139 8.82 -6.80 0.40
C LYS A 139 8.53 -8.20 -0.11
#